data_AF-A0A0K1JHU0-F1
#
_entry.id   AF-A0A0K1JHU0-F1
#
_cell.length_a   1.000
_cell.length_b   1.000
_cell.length_c   1.000
_cell.angle_alpha   90.00
_cell.angle_beta   90.00
_cell.angle_gamma   90.00
#
_symmetry.space_group_name_H-M   'P 1'
#
loop_
_entity.id
_entity.type
_entity.pdbx_description
1 polymer ?
#
loop_
_entity_poly.entity_id
_entity_poly.type
_entity_poly.pdbx_seq_one_letter_code
_entity_poly.pdbx_strand_id
1 'polypeptide(L)' 'MNALPAFFIGLSIIVAIALVVTAATAGRWTVQYFARNRKIRVAQRQPLVRYYRHAALSH' A
#
# COMPACT_ATOMS: atom_id res chain seq x y z
N MET A 1 -26.32 -14.12 -27.98
CA MET A 1 -26.00 -13.33 -26.77
C MET A 1 -24.60 -12.75 -26.96
N ASN A 2 -24.44 -11.43 -26.92
CA ASN A 2 -23.22 -10.74 -27.35
C ASN A 2 -22.06 -11.03 -26.38
N ALA A 3 -21.16 -11.93 -26.75
CA ALA A 3 -20.07 -12.41 -25.90
C ALA A 3 -19.01 -11.33 -25.58
N LEU A 4 -18.83 -10.35 -26.47
CA LEU A 4 -17.87 -9.26 -26.30
C LEU A 4 -18.18 -8.35 -25.08
N PRO A 5 -19.40 -7.79 -24.94
CA PRO A 5 -19.79 -7.04 -23.74
C PRO A 5 -19.61 -7.82 -22.44
N ALA A 6 -19.99 -9.11 -22.41
CA ALA A 6 -19.89 -9.94 -21.22
C ALA A 6 -18.43 -10.15 -20.77
N PHE A 7 -17.51 -10.31 -21.73
CA PHE A 7 -16.08 -10.43 -21.45
C PHE A 7 -15.51 -9.16 -20.78
N PHE A 8 -15.77 -7.98 -21.35
CA PHE A 8 -15.27 -6.73 -20.78
C PHE A 8 -15.85 -6.42 -19.40
N ILE A 9 -17.13 -6.76 -19.18
CA ILE A 9 -17.76 -6.64 -17.85
C ILE A 9 -17.05 -7.55 -16.85
N GLY A 10 -16.84 -8.83 -17.19
CA GLY A 10 -16.14 -9.78 -16.32
C GLY A 10 -14.71 -9.34 -15.99
N LEU A 11 -13.95 -8.92 -17.01
CA LEU A 11 -12.60 -8.39 -16.82
C LEU A 11 -12.58 -7.17 -15.89
N SER A 12 -13.51 -6.23 -16.08
CA SER A 12 -13.61 -5.02 -15.27
C SER A 12 -13.86 -5.33 -13.79
N ILE A 13 -14.74 -6.30 -13.51
CA ILE A 13 -15.03 -6.77 -12.15
C ILE A 13 -13.78 -7.38 -11.51
N ILE A 14 -13.06 -8.25 -12.23
CA ILE A 14 -11.83 -8.88 -11.73
C ILE A 14 -10.77 -7.81 -11.42
N VAL A 15 -10.57 -6.85 -12.32
CA VAL A 15 -9.62 -5.74 -12.11
C VAL A 15 -10.02 -4.89 -10.90
N ALA A 16 -11.30 -4.58 -10.75
CA ALA A 16 -11.80 -3.81 -9.60
C ALA A 16 -11.53 -4.54 -8.28
N ILE A 17 -11.81 -5.85 -8.21
CA ILE A 17 -11.52 -6.67 -7.02
C ILE A 17 -10.01 -6.69 -6.74
N ALA A 18 -9.19 -6.90 -7.77
CA ALA A 18 -7.74 -6.92 -7.62
C ALA A 18 -7.23 -5.58 -7.06
N LEU A 19 -7.70 -4.44 -7.58
CA LEU A 19 -7.32 -3.12 -7.08
C LEU A 19 -7.71 -2.91 -5.62
N VAL A 20 -8.91 -3.35 -5.21
CA VAL A 20 -9.35 -3.26 -3.81
C VAL A 20 -8.44 -4.08 -2.91
N VAL A 21 -8.12 -5.32 -3.29
CA VAL A 21 -7.24 -6.21 -2.51
C VAL A 21 -5.82 -5.62 -2.43
N THR A 22 -5.28 -5.13 -3.54
CA THR A 22 -3.97 -4.49 -3.58
C THR A 22 -3.94 -3.25 -2.70
N ALA A 23 -4.94 -2.36 -2.80
CA ALA A 23 -5.02 -1.14 -1.99
C ALA A 23 -5.15 -1.46 -0.49
N ALA A 24 -5.98 -2.44 -0.12
CA ALA A 24 -6.14 -2.87 1.26
C ALA A 24 -4.83 -3.46 1.82
N THR A 25 -4.13 -4.25 1.02
CA THR A 25 -2.86 -4.90 1.41
C THR A 25 -1.76 -3.86 1.56
N ALA A 26 -1.60 -2.99 0.56
CA ALA A 26 -0.65 -1.88 0.61
C ALA A 26 -0.92 -0.98 1.81
N GLY A 27 -2.19 -0.57 2.02
CA GLY A 27 -2.58 0.23 3.18
C GLY A 27 -2.24 -0.43 4.51
N ARG A 28 -2.52 -1.73 4.65
CA ARG A 28 -2.17 -2.48 5.87
C ARG A 28 -0.67 -2.52 6.10
N TRP A 29 0.12 -2.79 5.06
CA TRP A 29 1.58 -2.80 5.15
C TRP A 29 2.15 -1.42 5.49
N THR A 30 1.64 -0.37 4.86
CA THR A 30 2.02 1.02 5.14
C THR A 30 1.75 1.38 6.59
N VAL A 31 0.54 1.11 7.10
CA VAL A 31 0.18 1.38 8.50
C VAL A 31 1.08 0.60 9.46
N GLN A 32 1.33 -0.68 9.20
CA GLN A 32 2.21 -1.51 10.02
C GLN A 32 3.65 -0.99 10.03
N TYR A 33 4.18 -0.59 8.87
CA TYR A 33 5.51 -0.01 8.73
C TYR A 33 5.65 1.26 9.57
N PHE A 34 4.74 2.22 9.42
CA PHE A 34 4.76 3.46 10.20
C PHE A 34 4.57 3.21 11.70
N ALA A 35 3.69 2.27 12.09
CA ALA A 35 3.46 1.93 13.50
C ALA A 35 4.71 1.31 14.16
N ARG A 36 5.41 0.40 13.47
CA ARG A 36 6.66 -0.21 13.95
C ARG A 36 7.76 0.85 14.08
N ASN A 37 7.94 1.65 13.04
CA ASN A 37 9.00 2.67 12.99
C ASN A 37 8.75 3.85 13.93
N ARG A 38 7.49 4.15 14.27
CA ARG A 38 7.17 5.18 15.26
C ARG A 38 7.79 4.87 16.61
N LYS A 39 7.77 3.60 17.06
CA LYS A 39 8.37 3.20 18.35
C LYS A 39 9.87 3.47 18.36
N ILE A 40 10.58 3.05 17.32
CA ILE A 40 12.02 3.23 17.16
C ILE A 40 12.36 4.72 17.08
N ARG A 41 11.65 5.48 16.24
CA ARG A 41 11.86 6.91 16.06
C ARG A 41 11.69 7.69 17.35
N VAL A 42 10.64 7.40 18.12
CA VAL A 42 10.37 8.07 19.41
C VAL A 42 11.44 7.70 20.43
N ALA A 43 11.83 6.43 20.52
CA ALA A 43 12.90 5.99 21.42
C ALA A 43 14.25 6.68 21.10
N GLN A 44 14.56 6.85 19.81
CA GLN A 44 15.78 7.50 19.35
C GLN A 44 15.67 9.03 19.21
N ARG A 45 14.52 9.62 19.56
CA ARG A 45 14.19 11.05 19.41
C ARG A 45 14.53 11.63 18.02
N GLN A 46 14.38 10.82 16.96
CA GLN A 46 14.74 11.25 15.61
C GLN A 46 13.64 12.08 14.95
N PRO A 47 13.99 13.16 14.22
CA PRO A 47 13.01 13.95 13.49
C PRO A 47 12.39 13.16 12.32
N LEU A 48 11.08 13.34 12.15
CA LEU A 48 10.20 12.64 11.20
C LEU A 48 10.76 12.55 9.79
N VAL A 49 11.05 13.71 9.20
CA VAL A 49 11.49 13.84 7.81
C VAL A 49 12.85 13.19 7.60
N ARG A 50 13.78 13.39 8.54
CA ARG A 50 15.14 12.85 8.43
C ARG A 50 15.14 11.32 8.52
N TYR A 51 14.35 10.75 9.43
CA TYR A 51 14.24 9.30 9.62
C TYR A 51 13.72 8.63 8.35
N TYR A 52 12.59 9.11 7.79
CA TYR A 52 12.01 8.49 6.60
C TYR A 52 12.77 8.80 5.31
N ARG A 53 13.43 9.97 5.20
CA ARG A 53 14.32 10.27 4.08
C ARG A 53 15.52 9.32 4.06
N HIS A 54 16.11 9.03 5.22
CA HIS A 54 17.19 8.06 5.29
C HIS A 54 16.69 6.65 4.98
N ALA A 55 15.56 6.22 5.56
CA ALA A 55 14.96 4.92 5.28
C ALA A 55 14.59 4.71 3.80
N ALA A 56 14.15 5.76 3.10
CA ALA A 56 13.84 5.70 1.67
C ALA A 56 15.08 5.66 0.77
N LEU A 57 16.22 6.18 1.24
CA LEU A 57 17.49 6.22 0.51
C LEU A 57 18.45 5.10 0.90
N SER A 58 18.18 4.37 1.98
CA SER A 58 18.99 3.26 2.47
C SER A 58 18.63 1.90 1.84
N HIS A 59 17.83 1.92 0.78
CA HIS A 59 17.43 0.75 -0.01
C HIS A 59 18.40 0.52 -1.18
#